data_AF-A0A834EQ67-F1
#
_entry.id   AF-A0A834EQ67-F1
#
_cell.length_a   1.000
_cell.length_b   1.000
_cell.length_c   1.000
_cell.angle_alpha   90.00
_cell.angle_beta   90.00
_cell.angle_gamma   90.00
#
_symmetry.space_group_name_H-M   'P 1'
#
loop_
_entity.id
_entity.type
_entity.pdbx_description
1 polymer ?
#
loop_
_entity_poly.entity_id
_entity_poly.type
_entity_poly.pdbx_seq_one_letter_code
_entity_poly.pdbx_strand_id
1 'polypeptide(L)'
;MATSLRKPTFNSCPSSSTETDDEGVRGTCEDASICKRFAVSIGYWDDPYIQHLVRPSKERKAPEINRGYFARVHGINQLTKAFLQKTECHCQVINLGAGMDTTFWILKDQDLLPSKYFEVDFPMIVTRKLQSIKFKPLLSKPILELHSEDTFQIGKYP
;
A
#
# COMPACT_ATOMS: atom_id res chain seq x y z
N MET A 1 46.99 34.12 -16.70
CA MET A 1 45.60 34.50 -16.39
C MET A 1 44.84 33.24 -16.02
N ALA A 2 44.46 33.09 -14.75
CA ALA A 2 43.86 31.88 -14.20
C ALA A 2 42.38 31.78 -14.60
N THR A 3 42.01 30.69 -15.25
CA THR A 3 40.62 30.31 -15.54
C THR A 3 40.00 29.69 -14.30
N SER A 4 39.20 30.48 -13.57
CA SER A 4 38.39 30.01 -12.45
C SER A 4 37.20 29.21 -12.98
N LEU A 5 37.23 27.89 -12.78
CA LEU A 5 36.07 27.02 -13.01
C LEU A 5 35.03 27.30 -11.91
N ARG A 6 33.89 27.91 -12.31
CA ARG A 6 32.71 28.03 -11.43
C ARG A 6 32.24 26.64 -11.01
N LYS A 7 32.38 26.31 -9.73
CA LYS A 7 31.63 25.21 -9.12
C LYS A 7 30.13 25.56 -9.14
N PRO A 8 29.22 24.61 -9.43
CA PRO A 8 27.80 24.85 -9.31
C PRO A 8 27.47 24.92 -7.82
N THR A 9 27.14 26.11 -7.34
CA THR A 9 26.44 26.28 -6.07
C THR A 9 25.01 25.77 -6.27
N PHE A 10 24.72 24.58 -5.73
CA PHE A 10 23.35 24.21 -5.43
C PHE A 10 22.84 25.20 -4.39
N ASN A 11 22.08 26.20 -4.83
CA ASN A 11 21.27 26.99 -3.92
C ASN A 11 20.20 26.05 -3.33
N SER A 12 20.45 25.55 -2.12
CA SER A 12 19.37 25.04 -1.27
C SER A 12 18.44 26.21 -0.97
N CYS A 13 17.29 26.22 -1.62
CA CYS A 13 16.17 27.04 -1.18
C CYS A 13 15.74 26.48 0.19
N PRO A 14 15.63 27.29 1.26
CA PRO A 14 15.13 26.81 2.52
C PRO A 14 13.62 26.59 2.37
N SER A 15 13.23 25.36 1.99
CA SER A 15 11.84 24.96 1.83
C SER A 15 11.21 24.67 3.19
N SER A 16 10.98 25.72 3.99
CA SER A 16 10.13 25.61 5.19
C SER A 16 8.66 25.30 4.83
N SER A 17 8.27 25.44 3.56
CA SER A 17 6.93 25.15 3.05
C SER A 17 6.69 23.70 2.63
N THR A 18 7.73 22.89 2.36
CA THR A 18 7.56 21.51 1.88
C THR A 18 7.32 20.54 3.04
N GLU A 19 7.96 20.74 4.19
CA GLU A 19 7.83 19.81 5.33
C GLU A 19 6.44 19.84 5.97
N THR A 20 5.83 21.03 6.04
CA THR A 20 4.47 21.23 6.57
C THR A 20 3.40 20.72 5.61
N ASP A 21 3.59 20.90 4.30
CA ASP A 21 2.71 20.33 3.27
C ASP A 21 2.79 18.80 3.27
N ASP A 22 4.00 18.24 3.34
CA ASP A 22 4.19 16.78 3.43
C ASP A 22 3.55 16.18 4.69
N GLU A 23 3.51 16.91 5.81
CA GLU A 23 2.80 16.46 7.01
C GLU A 23 1.30 16.36 6.79
N GLY A 24 0.69 17.39 6.18
CA GLY A 24 -0.72 17.38 5.80
C GLY A 24 -1.04 16.22 4.85
N VAL A 25 -0.21 16.03 3.82
CA VAL A 25 -0.35 14.92 2.85
C VAL A 25 -0.29 13.56 3.57
N ARG A 26 0.67 13.35 4.49
CA ARG A 26 0.77 12.10 5.25
C ARG A 26 -0.43 11.86 6.18
N GLY A 27 -1.04 12.93 6.70
CA GLY A 27 -2.27 12.84 7.52
C GLY A 27 -3.44 12.20 6.75
N THR A 28 -3.54 12.44 5.45
CA THR A 28 -4.62 11.88 4.62
C THR A 28 -4.62 10.34 4.58
N CYS A 29 -3.45 9.70 4.75
CA CYS A 29 -3.37 8.24 4.85
C CYS A 29 -4.12 7.74 6.08
N GLU A 30 -3.99 8.40 7.22
CA GLU A 30 -4.69 8.02 8.46
C GLU A 30 -6.20 8.18 8.31
N ASP A 31 -6.65 9.32 7.79
CA ASP A 31 -8.08 9.59 7.58
C ASP A 31 -8.74 8.58 6.65
N ALA A 32 -8.11 8.30 5.50
CA ALA A 32 -8.62 7.32 4.54
C ALA A 32 -8.68 5.92 5.14
N SER A 33 -7.63 5.53 5.86
CA SER A 33 -7.53 4.23 6.52
C SER A 33 -8.63 4.04 7.57
N ILE A 34 -8.89 5.05 8.39
CA ILE A 34 -9.93 5.03 9.42
C ILE A 34 -11.32 4.90 8.78
N CYS A 35 -11.58 5.65 7.70
CA CYS A 35 -12.85 5.58 6.99
C CYS A 35 -13.08 4.20 6.37
N LYS A 36 -12.05 3.62 5.73
CA LYS A 36 -12.10 2.26 5.20
C LYS A 36 -12.38 1.24 6.32
N ARG A 37 -11.62 1.27 7.42
CA ARG A 37 -11.83 0.32 8.55
C ARG A 37 -13.23 0.44 9.15
N PHE A 38 -13.74 1.67 9.28
CA PHE A 38 -15.10 1.88 9.78
C PHE A 38 -16.15 1.28 8.84
N ALA A 39 -16.06 1.54 7.53
CA ALA A 39 -16.99 0.98 6.54
C ALA A 39 -16.95 -0.57 6.50
N VAL A 40 -15.77 -1.18 6.63
CA VAL A 40 -15.62 -2.65 6.77
C VAL A 40 -16.33 -3.16 8.02
N SER A 41 -16.16 -2.48 9.17
CA SER A 41 -16.77 -2.91 10.44
C SER A 41 -18.30 -2.93 10.45
N ILE A 42 -18.94 -2.22 9.51
CA ILE A 42 -20.39 -2.17 9.35
C ILE A 42 -20.86 -2.90 8.08
N GLY A 43 -19.98 -3.68 7.44
CA GLY A 43 -20.34 -4.64 6.40
C GLY A 43 -20.44 -4.07 4.97
N TYR A 44 -19.79 -2.94 4.65
CA TYR A 44 -19.77 -2.46 3.26
C TYR A 44 -18.97 -3.38 2.33
N TRP A 45 -17.87 -3.97 2.82
CA TRP A 45 -17.13 -5.04 2.14
C TRP A 45 -16.32 -5.84 3.16
N ASP A 46 -15.88 -7.03 2.76
CA ASP A 46 -15.07 -7.90 3.60
C ASP A 46 -13.58 -7.60 3.45
N ASP A 47 -12.94 -7.28 4.57
CA ASP A 47 -11.49 -7.09 4.67
C ASP A 47 -11.02 -7.52 6.07
N PRO A 48 -10.53 -8.76 6.23
CA PRO A 48 -10.08 -9.25 7.53
C PRO A 48 -8.72 -8.67 7.95
N TYR A 49 -8.04 -7.93 7.07
CA TYR A 49 -6.66 -7.49 7.24
C TYR A 49 -6.56 -6.06 7.78
N ILE A 50 -7.46 -5.15 7.38
CA ILE A 50 -7.35 -3.72 7.69
C ILE A 50 -7.35 -3.43 9.20
N GLN A 51 -8.00 -4.29 9.99
CA GLN A 51 -8.01 -4.19 11.44
C GLN A 51 -6.64 -4.35 12.11
N HIS A 52 -5.68 -4.94 11.40
CA HIS A 52 -4.30 -5.15 11.87
C HIS A 52 -3.37 -3.99 11.51
N LEU A 53 -3.77 -3.12 10.58
CA LEU A 53 -2.98 -1.98 10.10
C LEU A 53 -3.46 -0.64 10.66
N VAL A 54 -4.76 -0.50 10.91
CA VAL A 54 -5.40 0.79 11.23
C VAL A 54 -6.17 0.63 12.52
N ARG A 55 -6.16 1.56 13.46
CA ARG A 55 -7.00 1.52 14.68
C ARG A 55 -8.51 1.71 14.39
N PRO A 56 -9.43 1.17 15.21
CA PRO A 56 -10.86 1.41 14.99
C PRO A 56 -11.23 2.88 15.27
N SER A 57 -12.17 3.42 14.48
CA SER A 57 -12.79 4.72 14.76
C SER A 57 -13.79 4.58 15.91
N LYS A 58 -13.76 5.50 16.88
CA LYS A 58 -14.87 5.65 17.85
C LYS A 58 -16.01 6.48 17.27
N GLU A 59 -15.70 7.36 16.32
CA GLU A 59 -16.67 8.24 15.68
C GLU A 59 -17.30 7.57 14.47
N ARG A 60 -18.63 7.71 14.37
CA ARG A 60 -19.37 7.24 13.19
C ARG A 60 -19.05 8.14 12.00
N LYS A 61 -18.89 7.53 10.82
CA LYS A 61 -18.82 8.25 9.55
C LYS A 61 -20.21 8.36 8.92
N ALA A 62 -20.51 9.48 8.28
CA ALA A 62 -21.79 9.70 7.62
C ALA A 62 -22.04 8.63 6.54
N PRO A 63 -23.29 8.16 6.33
CA PRO A 63 -23.58 7.07 5.39
C PRO A 63 -23.05 7.30 3.97
N GLU A 64 -23.12 8.53 3.47
CA GLU A 64 -22.61 8.93 2.15
C GLU A 64 -21.09 8.79 2.04
N ILE A 65 -20.35 9.02 3.13
CA ILE A 65 -18.90 8.79 3.16
C ILE A 65 -18.60 7.30 3.01
N ASN A 66 -19.31 6.44 3.76
CA ASN A 66 -19.11 4.99 3.66
C ASN A 66 -19.47 4.46 2.27
N ARG A 67 -20.57 4.94 1.67
CA ARG A 67 -20.96 4.62 0.29
C ARG A 67 -19.91 5.07 -0.72
N GLY A 68 -19.34 6.27 -0.55
CA GLY A 68 -18.26 6.77 -1.39
C GLY A 68 -17.01 5.88 -1.33
N TYR A 69 -16.59 5.47 -0.12
CA TYR A 69 -15.47 4.54 0.04
C TYR A 69 -15.78 3.15 -0.52
N PHE A 70 -16.99 2.64 -0.34
CA PHE A 70 -17.42 1.38 -0.96
C PHE A 70 -17.31 1.45 -2.48
N ALA A 71 -17.88 2.48 -3.11
CA ALA A 71 -17.83 2.66 -4.55
C ALA A 71 -16.38 2.76 -5.06
N ARG A 72 -15.53 3.50 -4.33
CA ARG A 72 -14.09 3.61 -4.63
C ARG A 72 -13.39 2.25 -4.57
N VAL A 73 -13.54 1.52 -3.47
CA VAL A 73 -12.90 0.21 -3.26
C VAL A 73 -13.41 -0.79 -4.29
N HIS A 74 -14.72 -0.85 -4.48
CA HIS A 74 -15.34 -1.75 -5.47
C HIS A 74 -14.85 -1.44 -6.88
N GLY A 75 -14.84 -0.17 -7.30
CA GLY A 75 -14.40 0.23 -8.63
C GLY A 75 -12.94 -0.15 -8.92
N ILE A 76 -12.02 0.15 -7.99
CA ILE A 76 -10.62 -0.23 -8.13
C ILE A 76 -10.47 -1.76 -8.15
N ASN A 77 -11.14 -2.49 -7.25
CA ASN A 77 -11.08 -3.95 -7.22
C ASN A 77 -11.56 -4.58 -8.53
N GLN A 78 -12.62 -4.07 -9.14
CA GLN A 78 -13.12 -4.55 -10.43
C GLN A 78 -12.10 -4.34 -11.55
N LEU A 79 -11.46 -3.17 -11.60
CA LEU A 79 -10.43 -2.88 -12.61
C LEU A 79 -9.17 -3.73 -12.41
N THR A 80 -8.72 -3.89 -11.15
CA THR A 80 -7.59 -4.76 -10.82
C THR A 80 -7.87 -6.21 -11.20
N LYS A 81 -9.05 -6.75 -10.89
CA LYS A 81 -9.45 -8.11 -11.28
C LYS A 81 -9.52 -8.28 -12.80
N ALA A 82 -10.12 -7.32 -13.50
CA ALA A 82 -10.17 -7.36 -14.95
C ALA A 82 -8.77 -7.34 -15.58
N PHE A 83 -7.84 -6.53 -15.04
CA PHE A 83 -6.45 -6.50 -15.47
C PHE A 83 -5.76 -7.85 -15.23
N LEU A 84 -5.85 -8.41 -14.03
CA LEU A 84 -5.25 -9.71 -13.67
C LEU A 84 -5.80 -10.85 -14.53
N GLN A 85 -7.10 -10.86 -14.82
CA GLN A 85 -7.72 -11.85 -15.70
C GLN A 85 -7.19 -11.75 -17.13
N LYS A 86 -6.98 -10.54 -17.64
CA LYS A 86 -6.47 -10.32 -19.01
C LYS A 86 -5.01 -10.71 -19.17
N THR A 87 -4.23 -10.66 -18.10
CA THR A 87 -2.81 -11.03 -18.09
C THR A 87 -2.57 -12.45 -17.56
N GLU A 88 -3.63 -13.18 -17.20
CA GLU A 88 -3.54 -14.50 -16.54
C GLU A 88 -2.61 -14.43 -15.30
N CYS A 89 -2.69 -13.33 -14.55
CA CYS A 89 -1.82 -12.98 -13.43
C CYS A 89 -0.31 -12.87 -13.75
N HIS A 90 0.11 -13.01 -15.02
CA HIS A 90 1.48 -12.79 -15.48
C HIS A 90 1.78 -11.31 -15.70
N CYS A 91 1.72 -10.54 -14.62
CA CYS A 91 1.94 -9.10 -14.63
C CYS A 91 2.54 -8.60 -13.31
N GLN A 92 2.84 -7.30 -13.27
CA GLN A 92 3.22 -6.60 -12.05
C GLN A 92 2.15 -5.56 -11.71
N VAL A 93 1.86 -5.40 -10.43
CA VAL A 93 0.99 -4.33 -9.93
C VAL A 93 1.82 -3.41 -9.04
N ILE A 94 1.72 -2.11 -9.29
CA ILE A 94 2.42 -1.07 -8.51
C ILE A 94 1.37 -0.13 -7.94
N ASN A 95 1.16 -0.18 -6.62
CA ASN A 95 0.25 0.70 -5.90
C ASN A 95 1.01 1.92 -5.37
N LEU A 96 0.75 3.09 -5.96
CA LEU A 96 1.42 4.35 -5.64
C LEU A 96 0.61 5.15 -4.62
N GLY A 97 1.23 5.52 -3.50
CA GLY A 97 0.51 6.08 -2.35
C GLY A 97 -0.38 5.02 -1.68
N ALA A 98 0.16 3.80 -1.51
CA ALA A 98 -0.62 2.65 -1.08
C ALA A 98 -1.18 2.80 0.34
N GLY A 99 -0.56 3.60 1.21
CA GLY A 99 -0.97 3.74 2.60
C GLY A 99 -1.11 2.38 3.31
N MET A 100 -2.20 2.20 4.05
CA MET A 100 -2.54 0.95 4.74
C MET A 100 -3.41 0.01 3.89
N ASP A 101 -3.26 0.02 2.57
CA ASP A 101 -4.02 -0.85 1.68
C ASP A 101 -3.74 -2.34 1.94
N THR A 102 -4.76 -3.17 1.70
CA THR A 102 -4.81 -4.59 2.05
C THR A 102 -4.99 -5.50 0.84
N THR A 103 -4.99 -4.93 -0.38
CA THR A 103 -5.32 -5.64 -1.62
C THR A 103 -4.42 -6.85 -1.85
N PHE A 104 -3.13 -6.78 -1.51
CA PHE A 104 -2.22 -7.93 -1.62
C PHE A 104 -2.76 -9.19 -0.93
N TRP A 105 -3.16 -9.09 0.34
CA TRP A 105 -3.66 -10.24 1.09
C TRP A 105 -5.02 -10.72 0.57
N ILE A 106 -5.89 -9.79 0.18
CA ILE A 106 -7.20 -10.10 -0.42
C ILE A 106 -7.03 -10.85 -1.75
N LEU A 107 -6.08 -10.44 -2.59
CA LEU A 107 -5.76 -11.13 -3.84
C LEU A 107 -5.16 -12.52 -3.59
N LYS A 108 -4.32 -12.67 -2.56
CA LYS A 108 -3.78 -13.99 -2.17
C LYS A 108 -4.87 -14.95 -1.74
N ASP A 109 -5.82 -14.50 -0.92
CA ASP A 109 -6.96 -15.34 -0.50
C ASP A 109 -7.86 -15.77 -1.67
N GLN A 110 -7.85 -14.98 -2.75
CA GLN A 110 -8.63 -15.23 -3.97
C GLN A 110 -7.84 -16.01 -5.02
N ASP A 111 -6.59 -16.37 -4.75
CA ASP A 111 -5.66 -17.00 -5.71
C ASP A 111 -5.48 -16.18 -7.01
N LEU A 112 -5.42 -14.84 -6.85
CA LEU A 112 -5.29 -13.86 -7.92
C LEU A 112 -4.02 -13.01 -7.80
N LEU A 113 -2.97 -13.52 -7.17
CA LEU A 113 -1.73 -12.76 -7.02
C LEU A 113 -1.05 -12.52 -8.38
N PRO A 114 -0.65 -11.28 -8.69
CA PRO A 114 0.23 -11.03 -9.83
C PRO A 114 1.62 -11.63 -9.56
N SER A 115 2.44 -11.77 -10.61
CA SER A 115 3.84 -12.20 -10.48
C SER A 115 4.64 -11.35 -9.48
N LYS A 116 4.31 -10.05 -9.35
CA LYS A 116 4.83 -9.22 -8.28
C LYS A 116 3.88 -8.08 -7.93
N TYR A 117 3.75 -7.81 -6.63
CA TYR A 117 2.96 -6.69 -6.11
C TYR A 117 3.90 -5.73 -5.37
N PHE A 118 3.91 -4.48 -5.80
CA PHE A 118 4.74 -3.42 -5.23
C PHE A 118 3.87 -2.34 -4.61
N GLU A 119 4.30 -1.83 -3.48
CA GLU A 119 3.70 -0.67 -2.83
C GLU A 119 4.76 0.40 -2.63
N VAL A 120 4.37 1.64 -2.91
CA VAL A 120 5.24 2.81 -2.74
C VAL A 120 4.48 3.85 -1.93
N ASP A 121 5.12 4.38 -0.89
CA ASP A 121 4.61 5.48 -0.07
C ASP A 121 5.76 6.20 0.62
N PHE A 122 5.46 7.28 1.36
CA PHE A 122 6.44 7.98 2.17
C PHE A 122 7.08 7.03 3.20
N PRO A 123 8.39 7.20 3.50
CA PRO A 123 9.11 6.33 4.44
C PRO A 123 8.42 6.18 5.80
N MET A 124 7.80 7.24 6.31
CA MET A 124 7.04 7.19 7.57
C MET A 124 5.85 6.23 7.51
N ILE A 125 5.09 6.26 6.41
CA ILE A 125 3.91 5.41 6.22
C ILE A 125 4.34 3.95 6.02
N VAL A 126 5.36 3.73 5.18
CA VAL A 126 5.96 2.41 4.98
C VAL A 126 6.48 1.83 6.30
N THR A 127 7.18 2.62 7.11
CA THR A 127 7.69 2.17 8.42
C THR A 127 6.57 1.69 9.34
N ARG A 128 5.47 2.44 9.44
CA ARG A 128 4.29 2.05 10.23
C ARG A 128 3.65 0.76 9.72
N LYS A 129 3.53 0.61 8.39
CA LYS A 129 2.98 -0.61 7.78
C LYS A 129 3.88 -1.81 8.03
N LEU A 130 5.19 -1.68 7.82
CA LEU A 130 6.18 -2.73 8.07
C LEU A 130 6.22 -3.17 9.54
N GLN A 131 6.09 -2.23 10.49
CA GLN A 131 5.96 -2.58 11.91
C GLN A 131 4.73 -3.47 12.13
N SER A 132 3.58 -3.09 11.58
CA SER A 132 2.34 -3.87 11.70
C SER A 132 2.48 -5.25 11.07
N ILE A 133 3.09 -5.35 9.89
CA ILE A 133 3.37 -6.63 9.21
C ILE A 133 4.27 -7.51 10.07
N LYS A 134 5.38 -6.96 10.58
CA LYS A 134 6.37 -7.70 11.39
C LYS A 134 5.75 -8.28 12.66
N PHE A 135 4.89 -7.54 13.35
CA PHE A 135 4.32 -7.96 14.64
C PHE A 135 3.04 -8.79 14.53
N LYS A 136 2.45 -8.93 13.33
CA LYS A 136 1.19 -9.67 13.12
C LYS A 136 1.45 -10.85 12.18
N PRO A 137 1.54 -12.10 12.69
CA PRO A 137 1.78 -13.27 11.87
C PRO A 137 0.80 -13.47 10.71
N LEU A 138 -0.46 -13.03 10.88
CA LEU A 138 -1.47 -13.04 9.83
C LEU A 138 -1.09 -12.20 8.61
N LEU A 139 -0.27 -11.15 8.80
CA LEU A 139 0.22 -10.30 7.72
C LEU A 139 1.57 -10.77 7.18
N SER A 140 2.48 -11.24 8.02
CA SER A 140 3.84 -11.62 7.60
C SER A 140 3.95 -13.02 6.99
N LYS A 141 3.25 -14.03 7.52
CA LYS A 141 3.33 -15.40 6.99
C LYS A 141 3.01 -15.49 5.50
N PRO A 142 1.92 -14.87 4.99
CA PRO A 142 1.58 -14.99 3.58
C PRO A 142 2.62 -14.36 2.65
N ILE A 143 3.41 -13.41 3.12
CA ILE A 143 4.52 -12.81 2.35
C ILE A 143 5.74 -13.74 2.36
N LEU A 144 6.05 -14.35 3.51
CA LEU A 144 7.20 -15.25 3.65
C LEU A 144 7.05 -16.54 2.85
N GLU A 145 5.83 -17.10 2.80
CA GLU A 145 5.50 -18.31 2.02
C GLU A 145 5.84 -18.14 0.53
N LEU A 146 5.56 -16.96 -0.04
CA LEU A 146 5.87 -16.67 -1.44
C LEU A 146 7.37 -16.64 -1.72
N HIS A 147 8.18 -16.18 -0.76
CA HIS A 147 9.64 -16.13 -0.92
C HIS A 147 10.34 -17.46 -0.66
N SER A 148 9.72 -18.40 0.07
CA SER A 148 10.28 -19.74 0.24
C SER A 148 10.27 -20.57 -1.04
N GLU A 149 9.36 -20.30 -1.98
CA GLU A 149 9.28 -21.03 -3.26
C GLU A 149 10.38 -20.64 -4.25
N ASP A 150 11.00 -19.45 -4.10
CA ASP A 150 12.10 -18.99 -4.96
C ASP A 150 13.45 -19.70 -4.69
N THR A 151 13.56 -20.55 -3.66
CA THR A 151 14.86 -21.13 -3.23
C THR A 151 15.22 -22.49 -3.88
N PHE A 152 14.41 -23.05 -4.78
CA PHE A 152 14.70 -24.37 -5.38
C PHE A 152 14.73 -24.38 -6.92
N GLN A 153 15.70 -23.69 -7.52
CA GLN A 153 16.26 -24.05 -8.84
C GLN A 153 17.74 -23.65 -8.94
N ILE A 154 18.62 -24.19 -8.08
CA ILE A 154 20.03 -24.31 -8.45
C ILE A 154 20.14 -25.60 -9.25
N GLY A 155 20.07 -25.43 -10.57
CA GLY A 155 20.23 -26.50 -11.54
C GLY A 155 21.52 -27.24 -11.28
N LYS A 156 21.41 -28.53 -10.96
CA LYS A 156 22.44 -29.50 -11.31
C LYS A 156 22.34 -29.70 -12.82
N TYR A 157 23.30 -29.16 -13.56
CA TYR A 157 23.63 -29.66 -14.88
C TYR A 157 24.99 -30.38 -14.82
N PRO A 158 25.19 -31.42 -15.65
CA PRO A 158 26.19 -32.47 -15.48
C PRO A 158 27.63 -32.00 -15.68
#